data_AF-A0A7X7NXW7-F1
#
_entry.id   AF-A0A7X7NXW7-F1
#
_cell.length_a   1.000
_cell.length_b   1.000
_cell.length_c   1.000
_cell.angle_alpha   90.00
_cell.angle_beta   90.00
_cell.angle_gamma   90.00
#
_symmetry.space_group_name_H-M   'P 1'
#
loop_
_entity.id
_entity.type
_entity.pdbx_description
1 polymer ?
#
loop_
_entity_poly.entity_id
_entity_poly.type
_entity_poly.pdbx_seq_one_letter_code
_entity_poly.pdbx_strand_id
1 'polypeptide(L)'
;MSSHQDAAGLNIFNEINVGKDLFKDEIISKTYSEAELIANKVINHGQMPFQWDRILDNILTSRLLGYPIMVMLLVVILWITITGANYPSTFLAAVLFRIQDWLSSLSIWQLLPDWIHGFLVLGVFRCAAWVVSVMLPPMAIFFPLFTIMEDMGYLPRVAFNLDNIFRKAGAHG
;
A
#
# COMPACT_ATOMS: atom_id res chain seq x y z
N MET A 1 -22.38 -26.14 71.78
CA MET A 1 -23.61 -25.50 71.26
C MET A 1 -23.25 -24.37 70.30
N SER A 2 -22.33 -24.61 69.35
CA SER A 2 -21.75 -23.54 68.47
C SER A 2 -21.44 -24.00 67.04
N SER A 3 -21.77 -25.23 66.63
CA SER A 3 -21.43 -25.77 65.30
C SER A 3 -22.58 -25.72 64.28
N HIS A 4 -23.76 -25.21 64.66
CA HIS A 4 -24.93 -25.12 63.77
C HIS A 4 -25.19 -23.71 63.21
N GLN A 5 -24.41 -22.69 63.60
CA GLN A 5 -24.63 -21.30 63.16
C GLN A 5 -23.78 -20.90 61.93
N ASP A 6 -22.62 -21.52 61.72
CA ASP A 6 -21.71 -21.19 60.60
C ASP A 6 -22.18 -21.72 59.22
N ALA A 7 -22.91 -22.84 59.20
CA ALA A 7 -23.42 -23.40 57.94
C ALA A 7 -24.58 -22.59 57.33
N ALA A 8 -25.32 -21.83 58.14
CA ALA A 8 -26.39 -20.98 57.66
C ALA A 8 -25.85 -19.70 57.01
N GLY A 9 -24.80 -19.10 57.58
CA GLY A 9 -24.17 -17.88 57.04
C GLY A 9 -23.50 -18.08 55.68
N LEU A 10 -22.89 -19.24 55.44
CA LEU A 10 -22.25 -19.59 54.15
C LEU A 10 -23.25 -19.80 53.01
N ASN A 11 -24.41 -20.41 53.28
CA ASN A 11 -25.46 -20.59 52.28
C ASN A 11 -26.13 -19.26 51.90
N ILE A 12 -26.36 -18.39 52.88
CA ILE A 12 -26.93 -17.05 52.65
C ILE A 12 -25.95 -16.18 51.82
N PHE A 13 -24.65 -16.23 52.10
CA PHE A 13 -23.65 -15.52 51.28
C PHE A 13 -23.59 -16.04 49.84
N ASN A 14 -23.75 -17.35 49.63
CA ASN A 14 -23.72 -17.93 48.29
C ASN A 14 -24.99 -17.63 47.49
N GLU A 15 -26.18 -17.67 48.12
CA GLU A 15 -27.43 -17.24 47.48
C GLU A 15 -27.42 -15.74 47.10
N ILE A 16 -26.84 -14.89 47.95
CA ILE A 16 -26.69 -13.45 47.66
C ILE A 16 -25.70 -13.22 46.50
N ASN A 17 -24.63 -14.01 46.40
CA ASN A 17 -23.64 -13.88 45.33
C ASN A 17 -24.18 -14.41 43.99
N VAL A 18 -24.84 -15.57 44.00
CA VAL A 18 -25.51 -16.15 42.82
C VAL A 18 -26.63 -15.23 42.32
N GLY A 19 -27.39 -14.60 43.22
CA GLY A 19 -28.38 -13.60 42.84
C GLY A 19 -27.75 -12.40 42.12
N LYS A 20 -26.62 -11.88 42.61
CA LYS A 20 -25.91 -10.75 41.97
C LYS A 20 -25.34 -11.09 40.59
N ASP A 21 -24.80 -12.29 40.41
CA ASP A 21 -24.28 -12.73 39.12
C ASP A 21 -25.42 -12.95 38.10
N LEU A 22 -26.56 -13.52 38.52
CA LEU A 22 -27.75 -13.65 37.67
C LEU A 22 -28.32 -12.30 37.24
N PHE A 23 -28.40 -11.31 38.15
CA PHE A 23 -28.82 -9.95 37.81
C PHE A 23 -27.83 -9.28 36.85
N LYS A 24 -26.53 -9.53 37.01
CA LYS A 24 -25.50 -8.98 36.13
C LYS A 24 -25.59 -9.58 34.73
N ASP A 25 -25.82 -10.89 34.61
CA ASP A 25 -25.99 -11.57 33.34
C ASP A 25 -27.26 -11.11 32.61
N GLU A 26 -28.35 -10.85 33.35
CA GLU A 26 -29.58 -10.29 32.78
C GLU A 26 -29.37 -8.86 32.25
N ILE A 27 -28.65 -8.01 32.99
CA ILE A 27 -28.32 -6.64 32.56
C ILE A 27 -27.40 -6.67 31.31
N ILE A 28 -26.41 -7.57 31.29
CA ILE A 28 -25.52 -7.75 30.14
C ILE A 28 -26.32 -8.22 28.92
N SER A 29 -27.18 -9.23 29.07
CA SER A 29 -28.01 -9.75 27.98
C SER A 29 -28.94 -8.68 27.41
N LYS A 30 -29.58 -7.85 28.25
CA LYS A 30 -30.40 -6.72 27.78
C LYS A 30 -29.58 -5.65 27.05
N THR A 31 -28.41 -5.32 27.57
CA THR A 31 -27.51 -4.34 26.93
C THR A 31 -27.04 -4.81 25.55
N TYR A 32 -26.65 -6.09 25.44
CA TYR A 32 -26.28 -6.69 24.15
C TYR A 32 -27.48 -6.75 23.18
N SER A 33 -28.66 -7.13 23.67
CA SER A 33 -29.87 -7.19 22.84
C SER A 33 -30.28 -5.81 22.31
N GLU A 34 -30.18 -4.76 23.14
CA GLU A 34 -30.46 -3.39 22.68
C GLU A 34 -29.40 -2.90 21.67
N ALA A 35 -28.12 -3.18 21.93
CA ALA A 35 -27.04 -2.86 21.01
C ALA A 35 -27.24 -3.56 19.65
N GLU A 36 -27.66 -4.82 19.65
CA GLU A 36 -27.94 -5.60 18.45
C GLU A 36 -29.18 -5.09 17.70
N LEU A 37 -30.23 -4.68 18.41
CA LEU A 37 -31.41 -4.05 17.80
C LEU A 37 -31.07 -2.73 17.13
N ILE A 38 -30.25 -1.88 17.77
CA ILE A 38 -29.79 -0.62 17.20
C ILE A 38 -28.88 -0.89 16.00
N ALA A 39 -27.96 -1.84 16.11
CA ALA A 39 -27.07 -2.23 15.03
C ALA A 39 -27.87 -2.73 13.81
N ASN A 40 -28.81 -3.66 13.99
CA ASN A 40 -29.64 -4.17 12.89
C ASN A 40 -30.55 -3.10 12.28
N LYS A 41 -30.98 -2.09 13.05
CA LYS A 41 -31.83 -1.00 12.55
C LYS A 41 -31.07 0.03 11.70
N VAL A 42 -29.75 0.16 11.92
CA VAL A 42 -28.89 1.14 11.23
C VAL A 42 -28.05 0.48 10.13
N ILE A 43 -27.76 -0.82 10.25
CA ILE A 43 -27.02 -1.59 9.26
C ILE A 43 -27.98 -1.97 8.13
N ASN A 44 -27.99 -1.16 7.08
CA ASN A 44 -28.55 -1.55 5.81
C ASN A 44 -27.60 -2.57 5.18
N HIS A 45 -28.01 -3.83 5.00
CA HIS A 45 -27.32 -4.76 4.09
C HIS A 45 -27.56 -4.27 2.65
N GLY A 46 -26.92 -3.15 2.32
CA GLY A 46 -26.82 -2.66 0.96
C GLY A 46 -26.18 -3.75 0.14
N GLN A 47 -26.89 -4.19 -0.90
CA GLN A 47 -26.36 -5.08 -1.92
C GLN A 47 -24.96 -4.60 -2.30
N MET A 48 -23.95 -5.46 -2.10
CA MET A 48 -22.55 -5.07 -2.24
C MET A 48 -22.31 -4.38 -3.58
N PRO A 49 -21.80 -3.13 -3.58
CA PRO A 49 -21.40 -2.48 -4.80
C PRO A 49 -20.08 -3.10 -5.28
N PHE A 50 -20.02 -3.35 -6.59
CA PHE A 50 -18.84 -3.67 -7.40
C PHE A 50 -18.22 -5.09 -7.35
N GLN A 51 -18.37 -5.76 -8.49
CA GLN A 51 -17.84 -7.09 -8.83
C GLN A 51 -16.30 -7.13 -8.98
N TRP A 52 -15.58 -6.01 -8.83
CA TRP A 52 -14.11 -5.96 -8.85
C TRP A 52 -13.50 -6.54 -7.57
N ASP A 53 -14.12 -6.30 -6.41
CA ASP A 53 -13.66 -6.83 -5.13
C ASP A 53 -13.66 -8.36 -5.12
N ARG A 54 -14.64 -8.99 -5.78
CA ARG A 54 -14.71 -10.45 -5.94
C ARG A 54 -13.64 -11.03 -6.86
N ILE A 55 -13.20 -10.31 -7.89
CA ILE A 55 -12.13 -10.78 -8.80
C ILE A 55 -10.77 -10.64 -8.09
N LEU A 56 -10.58 -9.55 -7.35
CA LEU A 56 -9.43 -9.36 -6.46
C LEU A 56 -9.41 -10.42 -5.35
N ASP A 57 -10.55 -10.69 -4.71
CA ASP A 57 -10.65 -11.71 -3.66
C ASP A 57 -10.40 -13.11 -4.21
N ASN A 58 -10.95 -13.47 -5.38
CA ASN A 58 -10.77 -14.82 -5.91
C ASN A 58 -9.33 -15.07 -6.43
N ILE A 59 -8.63 -14.02 -6.90
CA ILE A 59 -7.20 -14.10 -7.24
C ILE A 59 -6.32 -14.12 -5.96
N LEU A 60 -6.78 -13.46 -4.88
CA LEU A 60 -6.12 -13.41 -3.58
C LEU A 60 -6.33 -14.67 -2.70
N THR A 61 -7.42 -15.41 -2.88
CA THR A 61 -7.82 -16.49 -1.94
C THR A 61 -7.12 -17.83 -2.20
N SER A 62 -6.37 -17.98 -3.29
CA SER A 62 -5.63 -19.21 -3.55
C SER A 62 -4.25 -19.20 -2.86
N ARG A 63 -4.12 -19.94 -1.77
CA ARG A 63 -2.88 -20.15 -0.98
C ARG A 63 -1.68 -20.66 -1.81
N LEU A 64 -1.93 -21.27 -2.98
CA LEU A 64 -0.88 -21.77 -3.89
C LEU A 64 -0.62 -20.82 -5.09
N LEU A 65 -1.64 -20.13 -5.59
CA LEU A 65 -1.49 -19.12 -6.65
C LEU A 65 -1.04 -17.75 -6.12
N GLY A 66 -1.14 -17.49 -4.82
CA GLY A 66 -0.73 -16.21 -4.23
C GLY A 66 0.73 -15.84 -4.51
N TYR A 67 1.65 -16.82 -4.52
CA TYR A 67 3.06 -16.59 -4.84
C TYR A 67 3.29 -16.15 -6.30
N PRO A 68 2.83 -16.89 -7.33
CA PRO A 68 2.98 -16.46 -8.72
C PRO A 68 2.19 -15.20 -9.07
N ILE A 69 1.00 -14.99 -8.50
CA ILE A 69 0.23 -13.75 -8.70
C ILE A 69 0.97 -12.52 -8.17
N MET A 70 1.61 -12.66 -7.01
CA MET A 70 2.37 -11.57 -6.40
C MET A 70 3.59 -11.18 -7.24
N VAL A 71 4.31 -12.16 -7.82
CA VAL A 71 5.41 -11.90 -8.77
C VAL A 71 4.89 -11.33 -10.09
N MET A 72 3.78 -11.85 -10.61
CA MET A 72 3.16 -11.35 -11.83
C MET A 72 2.76 -9.88 -11.72
N LEU A 73 2.22 -9.46 -10.58
CA LEU A 73 1.89 -8.06 -10.30
C LEU A 73 3.13 -7.15 -10.40
N LEU A 74 4.26 -7.56 -9.81
CA LEU A 74 5.52 -6.83 -9.89
C LEU A 74 5.98 -6.69 -11.36
N VAL A 75 5.90 -7.78 -12.13
CA VAL A 75 6.25 -7.77 -13.56
C VAL A 75 5.32 -6.85 -14.35
N VAL A 76 4.01 -6.85 -14.07
CA VAL A 76 3.04 -5.97 -14.71
C VAL A 76 3.36 -4.51 -14.42
N ILE A 77 3.71 -4.15 -13.18
CA ILE A 77 4.06 -2.78 -12.82
C ILE A 77 5.36 -2.34 -13.49
N LEU A 78 6.38 -3.20 -13.51
CA LEU A 78 7.62 -2.93 -14.24
C LEU A 78 7.36 -2.75 -15.73
N TRP A 79 6.52 -3.60 -16.32
CA TRP A 79 6.13 -3.52 -17.73
C TRP A 79 5.40 -2.20 -18.05
N ILE A 80 4.43 -1.82 -17.21
CA ILE A 80 3.69 -0.56 -17.34
C ILE A 80 4.65 0.63 -17.17
N THR A 81 5.56 0.57 -16.21
CA THR A 81 6.54 1.63 -15.98
C THR A 81 7.46 1.80 -17.18
N ILE A 82 8.02 0.73 -17.73
CA ILE A 82 8.93 0.80 -18.89
C ILE A 82 8.20 1.27 -20.15
N THR A 83 7.05 0.65 -20.46
CA THR A 83 6.26 0.98 -21.66
C THR A 83 5.68 2.38 -21.55
N GLY A 84 5.14 2.71 -20.38
CA GLY A 84 4.54 4.00 -20.07
C GLY A 84 5.56 5.12 -20.06
N ALA A 85 6.80 4.88 -19.60
CA ALA A 85 7.85 5.89 -19.53
C ALA A 85 8.44 6.28 -20.88
N ASN A 86 8.34 5.41 -21.90
CA ASN A 86 8.89 5.68 -23.22
C ASN A 86 8.25 6.94 -23.87
N TYR A 87 6.93 7.10 -23.72
CA TYR A 87 6.19 8.27 -24.22
C TYR A 87 6.65 9.60 -23.57
N PRO A 88 6.60 9.79 -22.23
CA PRO A 88 7.08 11.00 -21.59
C PRO A 88 8.59 11.18 -21.73
N SER A 89 9.38 10.11 -21.82
CA SER A 89 10.83 10.20 -22.07
C SER A 89 11.15 10.86 -23.40
N THR A 90 10.55 10.37 -24.49
CA THR A 90 10.74 10.96 -25.83
C THR A 90 10.23 12.39 -25.90
N PHE A 91 9.09 12.68 -25.27
CA PHE A 91 8.55 14.04 -25.18
C PHE A 91 9.50 14.98 -24.43
N LEU A 92 9.96 14.57 -23.24
CA LEU A 92 10.87 15.36 -22.41
C LEU A 92 12.21 15.59 -23.11
N ALA A 93 12.75 14.56 -23.76
CA ALA A 93 13.96 14.68 -24.59
C ALA A 93 13.77 15.71 -25.72
N ALA A 94 12.67 15.63 -26.46
CA ALA A 94 12.39 16.57 -27.55
C ALA A 94 12.31 18.03 -27.05
N VAL A 95 11.70 18.26 -25.89
CA VAL A 95 11.63 19.59 -25.28
C VAL A 95 13.01 20.07 -24.84
N LEU A 96 13.78 19.24 -24.13
CA LEU A 96 15.10 19.62 -23.64
C LEU A 96 16.10 19.85 -24.78
N PHE A 97 16.08 19.04 -25.83
CA PHE A 97 16.93 19.26 -27.01
C PHE A 97 16.52 20.52 -27.78
N ARG A 98 15.22 20.82 -27.89
CA ARG A 98 14.78 22.10 -28.48
C ARG A 98 15.29 23.30 -27.68
N ILE A 99 15.33 23.20 -26.35
CA ILE A 99 15.92 24.23 -25.48
C ILE A 99 17.42 24.32 -25.71
N GLN A 100 18.13 23.19 -25.88
CA GLN A 100 19.55 23.16 -26.22
C GLN A 100 19.83 23.89 -27.54
N ASP A 101 19.02 23.65 -28.57
CA ASP A 101 19.17 24.26 -29.89
C ASP A 101 18.89 25.76 -29.83
N TRP A 102 17.83 26.16 -29.12
CA TRP A 102 17.54 27.56 -28.88
C TRP A 102 18.68 28.25 -28.12
N LEU A 103 19.18 27.62 -27.06
CA LEU A 103 20.31 28.13 -26.29
C LEU A 103 21.54 28.26 -27.19
N SER A 104 21.83 27.29 -28.04
CA SER A 104 22.95 27.33 -28.99
C SER A 104 22.81 28.41 -30.07
N SER A 105 21.58 28.77 -30.43
CA SER A 105 21.29 29.81 -31.43
C SER A 105 21.42 31.25 -30.90
N LEU A 106 21.64 31.44 -29.60
CA LEU A 106 21.83 32.77 -29.01
C LEU A 106 23.11 33.42 -29.55
N SER A 107 23.01 34.65 -30.05
CA SER A 107 24.16 35.43 -30.56
C SER A 107 25.27 35.68 -29.52
N ILE A 108 25.02 35.39 -28.24
CA ILE A 108 26.00 35.46 -27.16
C ILE A 108 27.19 34.53 -27.43
N TRP A 109 26.95 33.39 -28.09
CA TRP A 109 28.02 32.45 -28.45
C TRP A 109 28.92 32.95 -29.58
N GLN A 110 28.45 33.89 -30.40
CA GLN A 110 29.28 34.55 -31.41
C GLN A 110 30.39 35.42 -30.78
N LEU A 111 30.20 35.82 -29.51
CA LEU A 111 31.12 36.64 -28.74
C LEU A 111 32.04 35.82 -27.82
N LEU A 112 31.71 34.55 -27.56
CA LEU A 112 32.44 33.67 -26.65
C LEU A 112 33.35 32.70 -27.44
N PRO A 113 34.47 32.24 -26.84
CA PRO A 113 35.28 31.16 -27.41
C PRO A 113 34.49 29.86 -27.58
N ASP A 114 34.65 29.20 -28.73
CA ASP A 114 33.92 27.96 -29.09
C ASP A 114 34.03 26.83 -28.06
N TRP A 115 35.16 26.76 -27.33
CA TRP A 115 35.35 25.78 -26.25
C TRP A 115 34.28 25.95 -25.15
N ILE A 116 33.92 27.18 -24.76
CA ILE A 116 32.96 27.40 -23.66
C ILE A 116 31.56 26.91 -24.06
N HIS A 117 31.15 27.18 -25.30
CA HIS A 117 29.90 26.66 -25.86
C HIS A 117 29.90 25.12 -25.90
N GLY A 118 30.98 24.51 -26.41
CA GLY A 118 31.11 23.07 -26.50
C GLY A 118 31.10 22.36 -25.15
N PHE A 119 31.77 22.92 -24.15
CA PHE A 119 31.80 22.35 -22.81
C PHE A 119 30.44 22.49 -22.10
N LEU A 120 29.84 23.69 -22.11
CA LEU A 120 28.65 23.96 -21.32
C LEU A 120 27.37 23.43 -21.96
N VAL A 121 27.19 23.65 -23.28
CA VAL A 121 25.95 23.29 -23.97
C VAL A 121 26.01 21.85 -24.51
N LEU A 122 27.07 21.51 -25.24
CA LEU A 122 27.19 20.17 -25.83
C LEU A 122 27.71 19.12 -24.82
N GLY A 123 28.42 19.54 -23.78
CA GLY A 123 28.86 18.68 -22.69
C GLY A 123 27.83 18.62 -21.57
N VAL A 124 27.86 19.62 -20.68
CA VAL A 124 27.08 19.62 -19.42
C VAL A 124 25.58 19.54 -19.68
N PHE A 125 25.02 20.47 -20.47
CA PHE A 125 23.58 20.53 -20.70
C PHE A 125 23.08 19.28 -21.44
N ARG A 126 23.74 18.86 -22.52
CA ARG A 126 23.34 17.68 -23.29
C ARG A 126 23.37 16.40 -22.45
N CYS A 127 24.40 16.21 -21.63
CA CYS A 127 24.48 15.07 -20.70
C CYS A 127 23.38 15.14 -19.65
N ALA A 128 23.16 16.31 -19.02
CA ALA A 128 22.11 16.49 -18.04
C ALA A 128 20.71 16.23 -18.64
N ALA A 129 20.44 16.79 -19.82
CA ALA A 129 19.20 16.58 -20.55
C ALA A 129 18.96 15.10 -20.85
N TRP A 130 19.98 14.39 -21.33
CA TRP A 130 19.87 12.95 -21.59
C TRP A 130 19.59 12.14 -20.32
N VAL A 131 20.35 12.38 -19.24
CA VAL A 131 20.14 11.67 -17.96
C VAL A 131 18.74 11.92 -17.42
N VAL A 132 18.30 13.19 -17.41
CA VAL A 132 16.96 13.56 -16.95
C VAL A 132 15.88 12.91 -17.81
N SER A 133 16.00 12.98 -19.14
CA SER A 133 15.05 12.37 -20.05
C SER A 133 14.93 10.86 -19.93
N VAL A 134 16.01 10.15 -19.59
CA VAL A 134 15.99 8.68 -19.50
C VAL A 134 15.59 8.20 -18.10
N MET A 135 16.01 8.89 -17.03
CA MET A 135 15.82 8.44 -15.65
C MET A 135 14.56 8.98 -14.98
N LEU A 136 14.17 10.23 -15.27
CA LEU A 136 13.04 10.87 -14.60
C LEU A 136 11.68 10.23 -14.95
N PRO A 137 11.36 9.92 -16.21
CA PRO A 137 10.02 9.43 -16.57
C PRO A 137 9.65 8.08 -15.95
N PRO A 138 10.53 7.07 -15.92
CA PRO A 138 10.26 5.82 -15.20
C PRO A 138 9.95 6.07 -13.72
N MET A 139 10.73 6.91 -13.04
CA MET A 139 10.52 7.22 -11.62
C MET A 139 9.20 7.96 -11.38
N ALA A 140 8.85 8.91 -12.25
CA ALA A 140 7.62 9.68 -12.17
C ALA A 140 6.35 8.81 -12.31
N ILE A 141 6.41 7.73 -13.10
CA ILE A 141 5.30 6.78 -13.24
C ILE A 141 5.34 5.72 -12.13
N PHE A 142 6.53 5.26 -11.77
CA PHE A 142 6.70 4.24 -10.75
C PHE A 142 6.17 4.69 -9.39
N PHE A 143 6.40 5.95 -9.01
CA PHE A 143 6.04 6.44 -7.68
C PHE A 143 4.53 6.45 -7.41
N PRO A 144 3.65 7.01 -8.28
CA PRO A 144 2.20 6.91 -8.10
C PRO A 144 1.69 5.47 -8.10
N LEU A 145 2.21 4.62 -9.00
CA LEU A 145 1.83 3.20 -9.03
C LEU A 145 2.23 2.49 -7.73
N PHE A 146 3.42 2.80 -7.20
CA PHE A 146 3.93 2.27 -5.95
C PHE A 146 3.09 2.71 -4.76
N THR A 147 2.71 3.99 -4.67
CA THR A 147 1.83 4.51 -3.61
C THR A 147 0.45 3.86 -3.64
N ILE A 148 -0.17 3.70 -4.82
CA ILE A 148 -1.44 2.96 -4.93
C ILE A 148 -1.28 1.52 -4.43
N MET A 149 -0.15 0.88 -4.75
CA MET A 149 0.15 -0.47 -4.31
C MET A 149 0.44 -0.57 -2.80
N GLU A 150 0.99 0.50 -2.21
CA GLU A 150 1.19 0.68 -0.77
C GLU A 150 -0.16 0.80 -0.05
N ASP A 151 -1.04 1.67 -0.55
CA ASP A 151 -2.37 1.91 0.01
C ASP A 151 -3.25 0.65 -0.04
N MET A 152 -3.12 -0.16 -1.08
CA MET A 152 -3.80 -1.47 -1.17
C MET A 152 -3.18 -2.55 -0.28
N GLY A 153 -2.09 -2.26 0.44
CA GLY A 153 -1.42 -3.20 1.33
C GLY A 153 -0.74 -4.36 0.59
N TYR A 154 -0.43 -4.22 -0.71
CA TYR A 154 0.30 -5.23 -1.47
C TYR A 154 1.80 -5.21 -1.16
N LEU A 155 2.39 -4.03 -0.93
CA LEU A 155 3.80 -3.88 -0.54
C LEU A 155 4.17 -4.67 0.72
N PRO A 156 3.41 -4.57 1.83
CA PRO A 156 3.63 -5.40 3.02
C PRO A 156 3.59 -6.91 2.72
N ARG A 157 2.72 -7.35 1.80
CA ARG A 157 2.60 -8.77 1.41
C ARG A 157 3.81 -9.23 0.58
N VAL A 158 4.29 -8.39 -0.34
CA VAL A 158 5.49 -8.64 -1.14
C VAL A 158 6.73 -8.73 -0.26
N ALA A 159 6.89 -7.81 0.70
CA ALA A 159 8.00 -7.81 1.65
C ALA A 159 8.02 -9.12 2.48
N PHE A 160 6.87 -9.52 3.05
CA PHE A 160 6.77 -10.77 3.79
C PHE A 160 7.12 -12.00 2.94
N ASN A 161 6.73 -11.99 1.66
CA ASN A 161 7.06 -13.08 0.76
C ASN A 161 8.56 -13.15 0.44
N LEU A 162 9.21 -12.00 0.20
CA LEU A 162 10.65 -11.90 0.02
C LEU A 162 11.40 -12.40 1.26
N ASP A 163 10.96 -12.01 2.46
CA ASP A 163 11.52 -12.48 3.72
C ASP A 163 11.42 -14.00 3.87
N ASN A 164 10.30 -14.59 3.45
CA ASN A 164 10.12 -16.04 3.46
C ASN A 164 11.04 -16.78 2.47
N ILE A 165 11.36 -16.17 1.33
CA ILE A 165 12.36 -16.70 0.38
C ILE A 165 13.76 -16.61 1.00
N PHE A 166 14.10 -15.49 1.61
CA PHE A 166 15.39 -15.31 2.30
C PHE A 166 15.58 -16.31 3.45
N ARG A 167 14.50 -16.59 4.20
CA ARG A 167 14.48 -17.64 5.22
C ARG A 167 14.78 -19.03 4.65
N LYS A 168 14.18 -19.36 3.51
CA LYS A 168 14.42 -20.64 2.83
C LYS A 168 15.80 -20.73 2.18
N ALA A 169 16.39 -19.60 1.79
CA ALA A 169 17.71 -19.53 1.19
C ALA A 169 18.86 -19.69 2.22
N GLY A 170 18.55 -19.86 3.51
CA GLY A 170 19.56 -20.09 4.54
C GLY A 170 20.36 -18.83 4.91
N ALA A 171 19.92 -17.64 4.49
CA ALA A 171 20.48 -16.36 4.91
C ALA A 171 19.96 -15.93 6.29
N HIS A 172 19.79 -16.89 7.19
CA HIS A 172 19.38 -16.68 8.58
C HIS A 172 20.46 -17.33 9.46
N GLY A 173 20.96 -16.56 10.41
CA GLY A 173 21.45 -17.16 11.65
C GLY A 173 20.29 -17.75 12.43
#